data_AF-A0A3A4K266-F1
#
_entry.id   AF-A0A3A4K266-F1
#
_cell.length_a   1.000
_cell.length_b   1.000
_cell.length_c   1.000
_cell.angle_alpha   90.00
_cell.angle_beta   90.00
_cell.angle_gamma   90.00
#
_symmetry.space_group_name_H-M   'P 1'
#
loop_
_entity.id
_entity.type
_entity.pdbx_description
1 polymer ?
#
loop_
_entity_poly.entity_id
_entity_poly.type
_entity_poly.pdbx_seq_one_letter_code
_entity_poly.pdbx_strand_id
1 'polypeptide(L)' 'MVRTVPGTRAVKTYRCPGCDHEIPPGVAHVVAWSAHGGEEDRRHWHRGCWDGRRTRTVTRRWS' A
#
# COMPACT_ATOMS: atom_id res chain seq x y z
N MET A 1 8.85 -7.90 -5.10
CA MET A 1 8.07 -7.62 -6.31
C MET A 1 6.99 -6.57 -6.02
N VAL A 2 6.52 -5.86 -7.06
CA VAL A 2 5.44 -4.86 -6.95
C VAL A 2 4.47 -5.01 -8.11
N ARG A 3 3.17 -4.90 -7.84
CA ARG A 3 2.11 -4.88 -8.87
C ARG A 3 1.11 -3.77 -8.60
N THR A 4 0.55 -3.24 -9.68
CA THR A 4 -0.55 -2.28 -9.63
C THR A 4 -1.88 -3.02 -9.51
N VAL A 5 -2.79 -2.47 -8.70
CA VAL A 5 -4.17 -2.94 -8.53
C VAL A 5 -5.09 -1.81 -9.00
N PRO A 6 -5.81 -2.00 -10.11
CA PRO A 6 -6.80 -1.01 -10.54
C PRO A 6 -7.98 -0.98 -9.55
N GLY A 7 -8.62 0.18 -9.41
CA GLY A 7 -9.74 0.38 -8.47
C GLY A 7 -10.89 -0.61 -8.67
N THR A 8 -11.16 -0.98 -9.93
CA THR A 8 -12.17 -1.99 -10.29
C THR A 8 -11.89 -3.38 -9.72
N ARG A 9 -10.63 -3.70 -9.36
CA ARG A 9 -10.23 -4.97 -8.73
C ARG A 9 -9.99 -4.83 -7.22
N ALA A 10 -10.08 -3.61 -6.68
CA ALA A 10 -9.96 -3.34 -5.26
C ALA A 10 -11.34 -3.56 -4.60
N VAL A 11 -11.62 -4.79 -4.20
CA VAL A 11 -12.91 -5.18 -3.61
C VAL A 11 -12.89 -5.29 -2.09
N LYS A 12 -11.72 -5.09 -1.47
CA LYS A 12 -11.50 -5.18 -0.03
C LYS A 12 -10.75 -3.94 0.45
N THR A 13 -11.02 -3.57 1.71
CA THR A 13 -10.26 -2.54 2.40
C THR A 13 -8.90 -3.09 2.87
N TYR A 14 -7.84 -2.32 2.69
CA TYR A 14 -6.50 -2.66 3.16
C TYR A 14 -5.88 -1.51 3.94
N ARG A 15 -4.92 -1.77 4.84
CA ARG A 15 -4.20 -0.72 5.57
C ARG A 15 -2.88 -0.38 4.88
N CYS A 16 -2.64 0.90 4.61
CA CYS A 16 -1.40 1.36 4.01
C CYS A 16 -0.31 1.56 5.07
N PRO A 17 0.84 0.86 5.00
CA PRO A 17 1.89 1.00 6.01
C PRO A 17 2.66 2.34 5.92
N GLY A 18 2.57 3.08 4.81
CA GLY A 18 3.25 4.37 4.65
C GLY A 18 2.55 5.55 5.29
N CYS A 19 1.23 5.48 5.49
CA CYS A 19 0.43 6.55 6.10
C CYS A 19 -0.52 6.05 7.18
N ASP A 20 -0.56 4.75 7.44
CA ASP A 20 -1.44 4.08 8.41
C ASP A 20 -2.96 4.22 8.14
N HIS A 21 -3.34 4.87 7.03
CA HIS A 21 -4.73 5.00 6.58
C HIS A 21 -5.21 3.80 5.77
N GLU A 22 -6.53 3.67 5.72
CA GLU A 22 -7.22 2.67 4.93
C GLU A 22 -7.23 3.01 3.44
N ILE A 23 -7.10 1.97 2.61
CA ILE A 23 -7.30 1.96 1.17
C ILE A 23 -8.68 1.31 0.97
N PRO A 24 -9.76 2.08 0.77
CA PRO A 24 -11.09 1.54 0.60
C PRO A 24 -11.24 0.82 -0.76
N PRO A 25 -12.27 -0.03 -0.91
CA PRO A 25 -12.60 -0.62 -2.20
C PRO A 25 -12.85 0.46 -3.26
N GLY A 26 -12.56 0.16 -4.52
CA GLY A 26 -12.62 1.11 -5.63
C GLY A 26 -11.37 1.99 -5.79
N VAL A 27 -10.44 2.01 -4.82
CA VAL A 27 -9.22 2.82 -4.90
C VAL A 27 -8.09 2.07 -5.59
N ALA A 28 -7.55 2.67 -6.66
CA ALA A 28 -6.36 2.16 -7.33
C ALA A 28 -5.12 2.29 -6.43
N HIS A 29 -4.40 1.20 -6.24
CA HIS A 29 -3.28 1.12 -5.30
C HIS A 29 -2.19 0.16 -5.81
N VAL A 30 -1.14 -0.05 -5.03
CA VAL A 30 -0.07 -1.01 -5.35
C VAL A 30 0.06 -2.05 -4.26
N VAL A 31 0.40 -3.27 -4.65
CA VAL A 31 0.73 -4.35 -3.74
C VAL A 31 2.21 -4.69 -3.91
N ALA A 32 2.93 -4.75 -2.79
CA ALA A 32 4.35 -5.04 -2.75
C ALA A 32 4.62 -6.19 -1.77
N TRP A 33 5.49 -7.11 -2.16
CA TRP A 33 5.91 -8.25 -1.35
C TRP A 33 7.37 -8.57 -1.64
N SER A 34 8.03 -9.34 -0.78
CA SER A 34 9.43 -9.74 -1.00
C SER A 34 9.57 -10.64 -2.23
N ALA A 35 10.76 -10.69 -2.84
CA ALA A 35 11.05 -11.70 -3.86
C ALA A 35 11.38 -13.07 -3.22
N HIS A 36 11.82 -13.06 -1.96
CA HIS A 36 12.21 -14.25 -1.21
C HIS A 36 11.14 -14.70 -0.20
N GLY A 37 10.21 -13.80 0.15
CA GLY A 37 9.02 -14.10 0.91
C GLY A 37 7.86 -14.25 -0.06
N GLY A 38 7.12 -15.34 0.04
CA GLY A 38 6.00 -15.64 -0.85
C GLY A 38 4.92 -14.57 -0.84
N GLU A 39 3.88 -14.82 -1.62
CA GLU A 39 2.74 -13.92 -1.78
C GLU A 39 1.96 -13.62 -0.47
N GLU A 40 2.28 -14.29 0.63
CA GLU A 40 1.66 -14.10 1.94
C GLU A 40 2.09 -12.79 2.62
N ASP A 41 3.28 -12.23 2.32
CA ASP A 41 3.72 -10.92 2.84
C ASP A 41 3.25 -9.75 1.93
N ARG A 42 2.08 -9.88 1.30
CA ARG A 42 1.53 -8.84 0.44
C ARG A 42 1.10 -7.62 1.25
N ARG A 43 1.83 -6.52 1.08
CA ARG A 43 1.53 -5.21 1.68
C ARG A 43 0.91 -4.30 0.65
N HIS A 44 -0.22 -3.70 1.00
CA HIS A 44 -0.97 -2.81 0.13
C HIS A 44 -0.63 -1.35 0.45
N TRP A 45 -0.36 -0.56 -0.58
CA TRP A 45 0.07 0.83 -0.45
C TRP A 45 -0.73 1.73 -1.38
N HIS A 46 -1.10 2.92 -0.92
CA HIS A 46 -1.48 4.00 -1.83
C HIS A 46 -0.34 4.26 -2.83
N ARG A 47 -0.68 4.63 -4.07
CA ARG A 47 0.31 4.89 -5.12
C ARG A 47 1.34 5.96 -4.70
N GLY A 48 0.87 7.08 -4.14
CA GLY A 48 1.75 8.15 -3.66
C GLY A 48 2.57 7.77 -2.42
N CYS A 49 2.01 6.95 -1.52
CA CYS A 49 2.76 6.43 -0.37
C CYS A 49 3.87 5.48 -0.79
N TRP A 50 3.62 4.63 -1.80
CA TRP A 50 4.66 3.77 -2.35
C TRP A 50 5.76 4.56 -3.03
N ASP A 51 5.42 5.52 -3.89
CA ASP A 51 6.40 6.36 -4.59
C ASP A 51 7.33 7.09 -3.61
N GLY A 52 6.75 7.74 -2.60
CA GLY A 52 7.48 8.44 -1.56
C GLY A 52 8.03 7.56 -0.44
N ARG A 53 7.93 6.22 -0.48
CA ARG A 53 8.27 5.37 0.67
C ARG A 53 9.72 5.45 1.14
N ARG A 54 10.63 5.89 0.28
CA ARG A 54 12.07 6.06 0.60
C ARG A 54 12.37 7.39 1.26
N THR A 55 11.51 8.38 1.06
CA THR A 55 11.69 9.76 1.54
C THR A 55 10.69 10.14 2.63
N ARG A 56 9.55 9.45 2.70
CA ARG A 56 8.58 9.54 3.78
C ARG A 56 9.05 8.67 4.94
N THR A 57 9.62 9.30 5.97
CA THR A 57 9.54 8.77 7.34
C THR A 57 8.06 8.72 7.70
N VAL A 58 7.55 7.65 8.34
CA VAL A 58 6.19 7.63 8.90
C VAL A 58 6.04 8.86 9.78
N THR A 59 5.37 9.90 9.26
CA THR A 59 5.08 11.09 10.03
C THR A 59 3.88 10.72 10.89
N ARG A 60 4.11 10.04 12.02
CA ARG A 60 3.17 10.08 13.14
C ARG A 60 3.17 11.53 13.65
N ARG A 61 2.43 12.41 12.98
CA ARG A 61 2.00 13.69 13.53
C ARG A 61 0.54 13.52 13.88
N TRP A 62 0.32 12.96 15.06
CA TRP A 62 -0.93 13.16 15.78
C TRP A 62 -0.62 14.30 16.74
N SER A 63 -1.27 15.46 16.54
CA SER A 63 -1.40 16.54 17.52
C SER A 63 -2.79 16.44 18.12
#